data_AF-A0A8D8SK40-F1
#
_entry.id   AF-A0A8D8SK40-F1
#
_cell.length_a   1.000
_cell.length_b   1.000
_cell.length_c   1.000
_cell.angle_alpha   90.00
_cell.angle_beta   90.00
_cell.angle_gamma   90.00
#
_symmetry.space_group_name_H-M   'P 1'
#
loop_
_entity.id
_entity.type
_entity.pdbx_description
1 polymer ?
#
loop_
_entity_poly.entity_id
_entity_poly.type
_entity_poly.pdbx_seq_one_letter_code
_entity_poly.pdbx_strand_id
1 'polypeptide(L)'
;QDVTACCIFENFANQSTLMSADRVLKALGAQHAKEEMSKRSFFKPSKQFIKTYLKSFPNDPILQPDVLSNGLTNGAVEQIDLDLLAKGKRAFEQEDYLLAIKYCTEEIDSPSSSSHNKALAKLLRASMYIFTSQSTKAKEDLNDIIEDPAVDSKVKVNAHIKVRK
;
A
#
# COMPACT_ATOMS: atom_id res chain seq x y z
N GLN A 1 22.39 21.60 23.36
CA GLN A 1 23.67 21.77 22.66
C GLN A 1 24.76 21.49 23.67
N ASP A 2 25.54 20.42 23.48
CA ASP A 2 27.00 20.34 23.80
C ASP A 2 27.57 18.92 23.63
N VAL A 3 26.73 17.90 23.48
CA VAL A 3 27.22 16.51 23.42
C VAL A 3 28.11 16.24 22.19
N THR A 4 27.79 16.84 21.04
CA THR A 4 28.62 16.77 19.82
C THR A 4 29.94 17.54 20.00
N ALA A 5 29.92 18.68 20.70
CA ALA A 5 31.13 19.45 20.96
C ALA A 5 32.05 18.72 21.94
N CYS A 6 31.51 18.13 23.02
CA CYS A 6 32.25 17.23 23.90
C CYS A 6 32.88 16.06 23.13
N CYS A 7 32.14 15.43 22.21
CA CYS A 7 32.70 14.36 21.36
C CYS A 7 33.90 14.85 20.53
N ILE A 8 33.83 16.07 19.98
CA ILE A 8 34.92 16.65 19.19
C ILE A 8 36.13 16.97 20.09
N PHE A 9 35.91 17.58 21.26
CA PHE A 9 36.99 17.91 22.20
C PHE A 9 37.67 16.68 22.78
N GLU A 10 36.93 15.61 22.98
CA GLU A 10 37.46 14.31 23.45
C GLU A 10 38.01 13.44 22.31
N ASN A 11 38.06 13.97 21.07
CA ASN A 11 38.48 13.24 19.88
C ASN A 11 37.78 11.88 19.72
N PHE A 12 36.49 11.83 20.09
CA PHE A 12 35.65 10.63 20.10
C PHE A 12 36.21 9.45 20.94
N ALA A 13 37.12 9.70 21.88
CA ALA A 13 37.73 8.63 22.67
C ALA A 13 36.88 8.20 23.88
N ASN A 14 36.01 9.09 24.39
CA ASN A 14 35.19 8.81 25.57
C ASN A 14 33.89 8.09 25.20
N GLN A 15 33.77 6.83 25.60
CA GLN A 15 32.61 5.99 25.32
C GLN A 15 31.31 6.53 25.94
N SER A 16 31.37 7.17 27.11
CA SER A 16 30.17 7.69 27.78
C SER A 16 29.55 8.86 27.03
N THR A 17 30.38 9.76 26.51
CA THR A 17 29.98 10.91 25.68
C THR A 17 29.47 10.44 24.33
N LEU A 18 30.12 9.45 23.71
CA LEU A 18 29.67 8.82 22.47
C LEU A 18 28.27 8.20 22.60
N MET A 19 28.04 7.43 23.66
CA MET A 19 26.72 6.81 23.92
C MET A 19 25.63 7.87 24.14
N SER A 20 26.00 8.98 24.80
CA SER A 20 25.09 10.10 25.00
C SER A 20 24.77 10.82 23.69
N ALA A 21 25.77 11.01 22.82
CA ALA A 21 25.58 11.61 21.50
C ALA A 21 24.70 10.72 20.60
N ASP A 22 24.94 9.40 20.57
CA ASP A 22 24.12 8.44 19.82
C ASP A 22 22.66 8.46 20.28
N ARG A 23 22.41 8.50 21.59
CA ARG A 23 21.05 8.62 22.14
C ARG A 23 20.34 9.89 21.67
N VAL A 24 21.05 11.03 21.70
CA VAL A 24 20.49 12.32 21.26
C VAL A 24 20.24 12.31 19.75
N LEU A 25 21.18 11.78 18.95
CA LEU A 25 21.02 11.66 17.50
C LEU A 25 19.85 10.76 17.12
N LYS A 26 19.67 9.62 17.80
CA LYS A 26 18.52 8.73 17.58
C LYS A 26 17.20 9.42 17.92
N ALA A 27 17.14 10.16 19.04
CA ALA A 27 15.94 10.87 19.46
C ALA A 27 15.57 11.97 18.45
N LEU A 28 16.53 12.81 18.07
CA LEU A 28 16.32 13.88 17.08
C LEU A 28 15.99 13.31 15.70
N GLY A 29 16.70 12.26 15.28
CA GLY A 29 16.45 11.57 14.02
C GLY A 29 15.03 11.00 13.96
N ALA A 30 14.57 10.34 15.03
CA ALA A 30 13.21 9.81 15.12
C ALA A 30 12.15 10.92 15.11
N GLN A 31 12.40 12.03 15.81
CA GLN A 31 11.50 13.19 15.81
C GLN A 31 11.37 13.79 14.41
N HIS A 32 12.49 14.15 13.78
CA HIS A 32 12.49 14.75 12.44
C HIS A 32 11.92 13.78 11.40
N ALA A 33 12.22 12.48 11.50
CA ALA A 33 11.64 11.47 10.62
C ALA A 33 10.11 11.43 10.75
N LYS A 34 9.56 11.49 11.96
CA LYS A 34 8.11 11.50 12.18
C LYS A 34 7.44 12.75 11.60
N GLU A 35 8.06 13.92 11.80
CA GLU A 35 7.56 15.19 11.28
C GLU A 35 7.55 15.20 9.74
N GLU A 36 8.63 14.75 9.10
CA GLU A 36 8.73 14.71 7.63
C GLU A 36 7.88 13.60 7.01
N MET A 37 7.75 12.44 7.65
CA MET A 37 6.84 11.38 7.21
C MET A 37 5.39 11.86 7.16
N SER A 38 4.99 12.74 8.08
CA SER A 38 3.61 13.28 8.14
C SER A 38 3.33 14.29 7.02
N LYS A 39 4.36 14.98 6.52
CA LYS A 39 4.25 15.97 5.42
C LYS A 39 4.46 15.36 4.04
N ARG A 40 5.04 14.15 3.98
CA ARG A 40 5.42 13.51 2.72
C ARG A 40 4.17 13.25 1.87
N SER A 41 4.07 13.94 0.75
CA SER A 41 3.05 13.67 -0.26
C SER A 41 3.30 12.32 -0.94
N PHE A 42 2.24 11.79 -1.55
CA PHE A 42 2.21 10.51 -2.27
C PHE A 42 3.50 10.26 -3.06
N PHE A 43 4.20 9.17 -2.72
CA PHE A 43 5.41 8.73 -3.42
C PHE A 43 5.04 7.69 -4.48
N LYS A 44 5.44 7.93 -5.74
CA LYS A 44 5.29 6.95 -6.81
C LYS A 44 6.52 6.01 -6.82
N PRO A 45 6.36 4.71 -6.51
CA PRO A 45 7.47 3.76 -6.55
C PRO A 45 7.95 3.50 -7.99
N SER A 46 9.15 2.93 -8.12
CA SER A 46 9.71 2.60 -9.43
C SER A 46 8.95 1.45 -10.10
N LYS A 47 8.82 1.49 -11.43
CA LYS A 47 8.15 0.46 -12.22
C LYS A 47 8.73 -0.94 -11.96
N GLN A 48 10.06 -1.01 -11.79
CA GLN A 48 10.74 -2.27 -11.50
C GLN A 48 10.36 -2.82 -10.13
N PHE A 49 10.26 -1.96 -9.11
CA PHE A 49 9.81 -2.36 -7.79
C PHE A 49 8.41 -2.94 -7.83
N ILE A 50 7.47 -2.27 -8.50
CA ILE A 50 6.08 -2.74 -8.65
C ILE A 50 6.05 -4.10 -9.36
N LYS A 51 6.72 -4.23 -10.50
CA LYS A 51 6.77 -5.51 -11.24
C LYS A 51 7.33 -6.65 -10.38
N THR A 52 8.43 -6.42 -9.67
CA THR A 52 9.03 -7.43 -8.78
C THR A 52 8.11 -7.77 -7.60
N TYR A 53 7.45 -6.77 -7.02
CA TYR A 53 6.48 -6.99 -5.96
C TYR A 53 5.30 -7.84 -6.44
N LEU A 54 4.69 -7.47 -7.57
CA LEU A 54 3.55 -8.20 -8.15
C LEU A 54 3.91 -9.65 -8.52
N LYS A 55 5.14 -9.91 -8.97
CA LYS A 55 5.64 -11.28 -9.19
C LYS A 55 5.68 -12.15 -7.93
N SER A 56 5.70 -11.55 -6.74
CA SER A 56 5.61 -12.29 -5.47
C SER A 56 4.21 -12.87 -5.21
N PHE A 57 3.20 -12.44 -5.97
CA PHE A 57 1.80 -12.84 -5.80
C PHE A 57 1.23 -13.41 -7.11
N PRO A 58 1.73 -14.57 -7.58
CA PRO A 58 1.30 -15.15 -8.86
C PRO A 58 -0.18 -15.56 -8.90
N ASN A 59 -0.78 -15.82 -7.73
CA ASN A 59 -2.18 -16.21 -7.58
C ASN A 59 -3.05 -15.07 -7.01
N ASP A 60 -2.67 -13.82 -7.24
CA ASP A 60 -3.46 -12.67 -6.81
C ASP A 60 -4.71 -12.52 -7.67
N PRO A 61 -5.93 -12.59 -7.08
CA PRO A 61 -7.17 -12.46 -7.83
C PRO A 61 -7.27 -11.10 -8.57
N ILE A 62 -6.61 -10.04 -8.11
CA ILE A 62 -6.65 -8.74 -8.81
C ILE A 62 -5.71 -8.68 -10.03
N LEU A 63 -4.70 -9.57 -10.08
CA LEU A 63 -3.68 -9.61 -11.15
C LEU A 63 -4.02 -10.62 -12.23
N GLN A 64 -4.93 -11.55 -11.96
CA GLN A 64 -5.38 -12.50 -12.96
C GLN A 64 -6.22 -11.78 -14.02
N PRO A 65 -5.97 -12.04 -15.32
CA PRO A 65 -6.75 -11.43 -16.40
C PRO A 65 -8.23 -11.85 -16.36
N ASP A 66 -8.52 -13.02 -15.81
CA ASP A 66 -9.86 -13.64 -15.87
C ASP A 66 -10.83 -13.22 -14.77
N VAL A 67 -10.35 -12.69 -13.64
CA VAL A 67 -11.25 -12.33 -12.50
C VAL A 67 -12.17 -11.16 -12.84
N LEU A 68 -11.89 -10.42 -13.91
CA LEU A 68 -12.77 -9.38 -14.46
C LEU A 68 -13.34 -9.73 -15.85
N SER A 69 -12.85 -10.80 -16.51
CA SER A 69 -13.30 -11.19 -17.86
C SER A 69 -14.63 -11.95 -17.86
N ASN A 70 -15.12 -12.39 -16.69
CA ASN A 70 -16.47 -12.94 -16.55
C ASN A 70 -17.58 -11.91 -16.91
N GLY A 71 -17.24 -10.65 -17.22
CA GLY A 71 -18.14 -9.66 -17.82
C GLY A 71 -17.75 -9.15 -19.21
N LEU A 72 -16.61 -9.53 -19.77
CA LEU A 72 -16.10 -8.96 -21.03
C LEU A 72 -15.43 -10.02 -21.90
N THR A 73 -16.25 -10.79 -22.62
CA THR A 73 -15.79 -11.48 -23.83
C THR A 73 -15.44 -10.46 -24.89
N ASN A 74 -14.16 -10.45 -25.29
CA ASN A 74 -13.65 -10.14 -26.63
C ASN A 74 -14.26 -8.94 -27.38
N GLY A 75 -13.50 -7.85 -27.38
CA GLY A 75 -13.46 -6.94 -28.52
C GLY A 75 -14.65 -5.99 -28.67
N ALA A 76 -14.73 -4.97 -27.82
CA ALA A 76 -15.40 -3.72 -28.19
C ALA A 76 -14.82 -2.57 -27.36
N VAL A 77 -14.14 -1.66 -28.04
CA VAL A 77 -13.81 -0.33 -27.54
C VAL A 77 -15.10 0.49 -27.60
N GLU A 78 -15.97 0.38 -26.61
CA GLU A 78 -17.08 1.31 -26.42
C GLU A 78 -17.28 1.58 -24.93
N GLN A 79 -17.58 2.85 -24.61
CA GLN A 79 -17.82 3.40 -23.27
C GLN A 79 -19.12 2.81 -22.66
N ILE A 80 -19.16 1.51 -22.44
CA ILE A 80 -20.12 0.86 -21.57
C ILE A 80 -19.68 1.19 -20.15
N ASP A 81 -20.60 1.52 -19.26
CA ASP A 81 -20.33 1.96 -17.89
C ASP A 81 -19.44 0.92 -17.17
N LEU A 82 -18.11 1.11 -17.23
CA LEU A 82 -17.18 0.15 -16.64
C LEU A 82 -17.44 0.14 -15.13
N ASP A 83 -17.62 -1.07 -14.59
CA ASP A 83 -17.62 -1.37 -13.16
C ASP A 83 -16.48 -0.59 -12.47
N LEU A 84 -16.73 0.07 -11.34
CA LEU A 84 -15.74 0.95 -10.71
C LEU A 84 -14.46 0.20 -10.37
N LEU A 85 -14.59 -1.10 -10.06
CA LEU A 85 -13.45 -2.00 -9.89
C LEU A 85 -12.57 -2.10 -11.15
N ALA A 86 -13.17 -2.20 -12.33
CA ALA A 86 -12.47 -2.24 -13.60
C ALA A 86 -11.80 -0.89 -13.92
N LYS A 87 -12.47 0.23 -13.62
CA LYS A 87 -11.88 1.58 -13.71
C LYS A 87 -10.67 1.71 -12.77
N GLY A 88 -10.78 1.19 -11.54
CA GLY A 88 -9.70 1.12 -10.56
C GLY A 88 -8.50 0.31 -11.05
N LYS A 89 -8.72 -0.89 -11.60
CA LYS A 89 -7.65 -1.72 -12.15
C LYS A 89 -6.96 -1.05 -13.34
N ARG A 90 -7.72 -0.43 -14.24
CA ARG A 90 -7.15 0.30 -15.38
C ARG A 90 -6.27 1.45 -14.90
N ALA A 91 -6.71 2.23 -13.91
CA ALA A 91 -5.90 3.29 -13.31
C ALA A 91 -4.63 2.74 -12.65
N PHE A 92 -4.72 1.57 -12.00
CA PHE A 92 -3.56 0.87 -11.43
C PHE A 92 -2.53 0.46 -12.50
N GLU A 93 -3.00 -0.08 -13.62
CA GLU A 93 -2.16 -0.45 -14.78
C GLU A 93 -1.50 0.78 -15.43
N GLN A 94 -2.19 1.92 -15.45
CA GLN A 94 -1.65 3.20 -15.92
C GLN A 94 -0.77 3.91 -14.87
N GLU A 95 -0.52 3.27 -13.73
CA GLU A 95 0.31 3.79 -12.62
C GLU A 95 -0.25 5.07 -11.98
N ASP A 96 -1.56 5.30 -12.09
CA ASP A 96 -2.29 6.37 -11.40
C ASP A 96 -2.94 5.81 -10.13
N TYR A 97 -2.13 5.64 -9.07
CA TYR A 97 -2.63 5.03 -7.84
C TYR A 97 -3.60 5.92 -7.08
N LEU A 98 -3.52 7.25 -7.21
CA LEU A 98 -4.48 8.15 -6.57
C LEU A 98 -5.88 7.96 -7.17
N LEU A 99 -5.95 7.94 -8.50
CA LEU A 99 -7.21 7.70 -9.19
C LEU A 99 -7.73 6.28 -8.94
N ALA A 100 -6.85 5.29 -8.94
CA ALA A 100 -7.22 3.91 -8.60
C ALA A 100 -7.77 3.81 -7.17
N ILE A 101 -7.17 4.50 -6.18
CA ILE A 101 -7.64 4.51 -4.79
C ILE A 101 -9.04 5.14 -4.73
N LYS A 102 -9.25 6.23 -5.47
CA LYS A 102 -10.54 6.91 -5.57
C LYS A 102 -11.63 5.94 -6.07
N TYR A 103 -11.42 5.28 -7.21
CA TYR A 103 -12.38 4.33 -7.75
C TYR A 103 -12.63 3.13 -6.83
N CYS A 104 -11.59 2.59 -6.17
CA CYS A 104 -11.78 1.51 -5.21
C CYS A 104 -12.60 1.96 -4.00
N THR A 105 -12.42 3.21 -3.55
CA THR A 105 -13.18 3.76 -2.42
C THR A 105 -14.65 3.94 -2.79
N GLU A 106 -14.92 4.49 -3.98
CA GLU A 106 -16.28 4.59 -4.51
C GLU A 106 -16.95 3.22 -4.64
N GLU A 107 -16.22 2.19 -5.07
CA GLU A 107 -16.74 0.82 -5.17
C GLU A 107 -17.09 0.22 -3.80
N ILE A 108 -16.25 0.45 -2.78
CA ILE A 108 -16.46 -0.05 -1.41
C ILE A 108 -17.68 0.62 -0.78
N ASP A 109 -17.81 1.93 -0.97
CA ASP A 109 -18.88 2.75 -0.38
C ASP A 109 -20.20 2.59 -1.15
N SER A 110 -20.16 2.10 -2.39
CA SER A 110 -21.35 1.89 -3.22
C SER A 110 -22.30 0.85 -2.59
N PRO A 111 -23.58 1.18 -2.36
CA PRO A 111 -24.55 0.24 -1.79
C PRO A 111 -24.95 -0.87 -2.78
N SER A 112 -24.75 -0.66 -4.09
CA SER A 112 -25.08 -1.63 -5.13
C SER A 112 -23.93 -2.60 -5.45
N SER A 113 -22.74 -2.38 -4.88
CA SER A 113 -21.59 -3.25 -5.11
C SER A 113 -21.73 -4.58 -4.37
N SER A 114 -21.40 -5.67 -5.06
CA SER A 114 -21.43 -7.01 -4.48
C SER A 114 -20.35 -7.15 -3.40
N SER A 115 -20.61 -7.98 -2.38
CA SER A 115 -19.63 -8.27 -1.32
C SER A 115 -18.27 -8.75 -1.89
N HIS A 116 -18.32 -9.47 -3.02
CA HIS A 116 -17.15 -9.92 -3.73
C HIS A 116 -16.36 -8.76 -4.35
N ASN A 117 -17.02 -7.86 -5.07
CA ASN A 117 -16.39 -6.68 -5.66
C ASN A 117 -15.79 -5.76 -4.59
N LYS A 118 -16.50 -5.55 -3.48
CA LYS A 118 -15.98 -4.78 -2.33
C LYS A 118 -14.69 -5.39 -1.77
N ALA A 119 -14.63 -6.72 -1.64
CA ALA A 119 -13.43 -7.40 -1.17
C ALA A 119 -12.25 -7.26 -2.15
N LEU A 120 -12.52 -7.37 -3.46
CA LEU A 120 -11.51 -7.13 -4.49
C LEU A 120 -11.04 -5.67 -4.54
N ALA A 121 -11.96 -4.71 -4.37
CA ALA A 121 -11.66 -3.30 -4.30
C ALA A 121 -10.78 -2.97 -3.08
N LYS A 122 -11.09 -3.54 -1.91
CA LYS A 122 -10.22 -3.45 -0.71
C LYS A 122 -8.84 -4.04 -0.96
N LEU A 123 -8.75 -5.20 -1.62
CA LEU A 123 -7.47 -5.86 -1.91
C LEU A 123 -6.60 -5.05 -2.88
N LEU A 124 -7.23 -4.45 -3.90
CA LEU A 124 -6.58 -3.55 -4.84
C LEU A 124 -6.11 -2.28 -4.14
N ARG A 125 -7.00 -1.61 -3.38
CA ARG A 125 -6.70 -0.40 -2.61
C ARG A 125 -5.57 -0.60 -1.62
N ALA A 126 -5.57 -1.71 -0.88
CA ALA A 126 -4.48 -2.09 0.02
C ALA A 126 -3.13 -2.19 -0.71
N SER A 127 -3.11 -2.75 -1.92
CA SER A 127 -1.89 -2.85 -2.73
C SER A 127 -1.33 -1.46 -3.09
N MET A 128 -2.21 -0.52 -3.48
CA MET A 128 -1.81 0.87 -3.70
C MET A 128 -1.35 1.57 -2.42
N TYR A 129 -1.98 1.29 -1.27
CA TYR A 129 -1.51 1.83 0.01
C TYR A 129 -0.12 1.29 0.39
N ILE A 130 0.19 0.03 0.13
CA ILE A 130 1.54 -0.53 0.31
C ILE A 130 2.53 0.22 -0.59
N PHE A 131 2.20 0.41 -1.87
CA PHE A 131 3.06 1.13 -2.82
C PHE A 131 3.29 2.60 -2.47
N THR A 132 2.33 3.23 -1.80
CA THR A 132 2.37 4.64 -1.43
C THR A 132 2.85 4.87 0.01
N SER A 133 3.40 3.83 0.65
CA SER A 133 3.88 3.85 2.04
C SER A 133 2.81 4.16 3.10
N GLN A 134 1.54 3.91 2.80
CA GLN A 134 0.39 4.04 3.72
C GLN A 134 0.06 2.68 4.37
N SER A 135 1.05 2.05 5.01
CA SER A 135 0.92 0.68 5.52
C SER A 135 -0.16 0.48 6.59
N THR A 136 -0.53 1.53 7.33
CA THR A 136 -1.62 1.47 8.31
C THR A 136 -2.97 1.24 7.62
N LYS A 137 -3.30 2.08 6.63
CA LYS A 137 -4.53 1.95 5.83
C LYS A 137 -4.57 0.64 5.05
N ALA A 138 -3.42 0.19 4.54
CA ALA A 138 -3.34 -1.11 3.90
C ALA A 138 -3.72 -2.25 4.85
N LYS A 139 -3.23 -2.21 6.10
CA LYS A 139 -3.57 -3.24 7.10
C LYS A 139 -5.04 -3.21 7.49
N GLU A 140 -5.64 -2.03 7.60
CA GLU A 140 -7.08 -1.88 7.85
C GLU A 140 -7.88 -2.59 6.75
N ASP A 141 -7.64 -2.25 5.48
CA ASP A 141 -8.32 -2.89 4.33
C ASP A 141 -8.13 -4.41 4.29
N LEU A 142 -6.93 -4.90 4.62
CA LEU A 142 -6.61 -6.33 4.59
C LEU A 142 -7.22 -7.09 5.78
N ASN A 143 -7.26 -6.49 6.97
CA ASN A 143 -7.89 -7.10 8.14
C ASN A 143 -9.40 -7.22 7.95
N ASP A 144 -10.04 -6.19 7.38
CA ASP A 144 -11.45 -6.25 7.02
C ASP A 144 -11.77 -7.45 6.11
N ILE A 145 -10.91 -7.73 5.13
CA ILE A 145 -11.05 -8.89 4.24
C ILE A 145 -10.89 -10.22 5.00
N ILE A 146 -9.95 -10.27 5.93
CA ILE A 146 -9.63 -11.48 6.71
C ILE A 146 -10.77 -11.82 7.67
N GLU A 147 -11.34 -10.81 8.32
CA GLU A 147 -12.39 -10.96 9.34
C GLU A 147 -13.76 -11.25 8.72
N ASP A 148 -14.03 -10.83 7.48
CA ASP A 148 -15.31 -11.06 6.82
C ASP A 148 -15.49 -12.54 6.42
N PRO A 149 -16.44 -13.29 7.02
CA PRO A 149 -16.66 -14.70 6.70
C PRO A 149 -17.15 -14.93 5.26
N ALA A 150 -17.79 -13.95 4.63
CA ALA A 150 -18.39 -14.07 3.29
C ALA A 150 -17.37 -13.98 2.14
N VAL A 151 -16.14 -13.54 2.43
CA VAL A 151 -15.10 -13.39 1.40
C VAL A 151 -14.52 -14.74 0.98
N ASP A 152 -14.32 -14.91 -0.33
CA ASP A 152 -13.70 -16.10 -0.91
C ASP A 152 -12.32 -16.39 -0.32
N SER A 153 -12.03 -17.69 -0.16
CA SER A 153 -10.80 -18.17 0.46
C SER A 153 -9.55 -17.70 -0.29
N LYS A 154 -9.60 -17.56 -1.62
CA LYS A 154 -8.43 -17.09 -2.39
C LYS A 154 -8.09 -15.63 -2.08
N VAL A 155 -9.10 -14.78 -1.94
CA VAL A 155 -8.95 -13.36 -1.59
C VAL A 155 -8.39 -13.23 -0.17
N LYS A 156 -8.90 -14.03 0.78
CA LYS A 156 -8.39 -14.08 2.17
C LYS A 156 -6.94 -14.53 2.26
N VAL A 157 -6.58 -15.60 1.55
CA VAL A 157 -5.19 -16.10 1.53
C VAL A 157 -4.26 -15.00 1.00
N ASN A 158 -4.66 -14.29 -0.06
CA ASN A 158 -3.87 -13.18 -0.58
C ASN A 158 -3.72 -12.05 0.45
N ALA A 159 -4.81 -11.71 1.15
CA ALA A 159 -4.77 -10.70 2.20
C ALA A 159 -3.80 -11.09 3.33
N HIS A 160 -3.85 -12.34 3.80
CA HIS A 160 -2.92 -12.85 4.81
C HIS A 160 -1.45 -12.77 4.38
N ILE A 161 -1.14 -13.09 3.11
CA ILE A 161 0.24 -13.01 2.60
C ILE A 161 0.69 -11.55 2.57
N LYS A 162 -0.17 -10.62 2.12
CA LYS A 162 0.14 -9.19 2.02
C LYS A 162 0.30 -8.50 3.37
N VAL A 163 -0.46 -8.89 4.41
CA VAL A 163 -0.33 -8.33 5.77
C VAL A 163 1.04 -8.63 6.39
N ARG A 164 1.63 -9.79 6.06
CA ARG A 164 2.88 -10.28 6.66
C ARG A 164 4.15 -9.80 5.95
N LYS A 165 4.03 -9.20 4.77
CA LYS A 165 5.15 -8.65 4.00
C LYS A 165 5.35 -7.17 4.30
#